data_AF-A0A9D4HMM0-F1
#
_entry.id   AF-A0A9D4HMM0-F1
#
_cell.length_a   1.000
_cell.length_b   1.000
_cell.length_c   1.000
_cell.angle_alpha   90.00
_cell.angle_beta   90.00
_cell.angle_gamma   90.00
#
_symmetry.space_group_name_H-M   'P 1'
#
loop_
_entity.id
_entity.type
_entity.pdbx_description
1 polymer ?
#
loop_
_entity_poly.entity_id
_entity_poly.type
_entity_poly.pdbx_seq_one_letter_code
_entity_poly.pdbx_strand_id
1 'polypeptide(L)'
;MGRLMGGWMDGWMDGWMDGWMDGWMDGWMDGWMDGWMDGWKDGWMDGWMDGWMDGWMERWMDGWMDGWMDGWMDGWMDGWMDG
;
A
#
# COMPACT_ATOMS: atom_id res chain seq x y z
N MET A 1 20.23 22.99 -52.86
CA MET A 1 20.75 23.11 -51.49
C MET A 1 19.66 23.36 -50.45
N GLY A 2 18.83 24.42 -50.57
CA GLY A 2 17.90 24.82 -49.49
C GLY A 2 16.80 23.82 -49.11
N ARG A 3 16.21 23.08 -50.06
CA ARG A 3 15.11 22.13 -49.78
C ARG A 3 15.54 20.86 -49.03
N LEU A 4 16.77 20.39 -49.28
CA LEU A 4 17.33 19.22 -48.59
C LEU A 4 17.73 19.56 -47.15
N MET A 5 18.23 20.77 -46.92
CA MET A 5 18.56 21.24 -45.57
C MET A 5 17.31 21.47 -44.71
N GLY A 6 16.24 22.02 -45.29
CA GLY A 6 14.96 22.19 -44.60
C GLY A 6 14.36 20.85 -44.17
N GLY A 7 14.22 19.89 -45.09
CA GLY A 7 13.66 18.57 -44.74
C GLY A 7 14.50 17.75 -43.75
N TRP A 8 15.82 17.99 -43.69
CA TRP A 8 16.68 17.33 -42.70
C TRP A 8 16.58 17.98 -41.32
N MET A 9 16.42 19.31 -41.25
CA MET A 9 16.13 20.02 -39.99
C MET A 9 14.74 19.66 -39.45
N ASP A 10 13.73 19.64 -40.31
CA ASP A 10 12.36 19.34 -39.93
C ASP A 10 12.24 17.90 -39.40
N GLY A 11 12.78 16.91 -40.12
CA GLY A 11 12.74 15.51 -39.67
C GLY A 11 13.56 15.24 -38.39
N TRP A 12 14.62 16.02 -38.14
CA TRP A 12 15.40 15.90 -36.91
C TRP A 12 14.71 16.59 -35.72
N MET A 13 14.06 17.73 -35.93
CA MET A 13 13.22 18.38 -34.92
C MET A 13 12.01 17.52 -34.55
N ASP A 14 11.28 17.01 -35.56
CA ASP A 14 10.10 16.18 -35.33
C ASP A 14 10.47 14.89 -34.60
N GLY A 15 11.49 14.16 -35.06
CA GLY A 15 11.90 12.91 -34.43
C GLY A 15 12.46 13.08 -33.01
N TRP A 16 13.12 14.21 -32.73
CA TRP A 16 13.61 14.50 -31.37
C TRP A 16 12.47 14.94 -30.46
N MET A 17 11.54 15.74 -30.97
CA MET A 17 10.40 16.24 -30.22
C MET A 17 9.40 15.11 -29.91
N ASP A 18 9.07 14.28 -30.88
CA ASP A 18 8.19 13.11 -30.69
C ASP A 18 8.85 12.09 -29.75
N GLY A 19 10.11 11.70 -30.00
CA GLY A 19 10.78 10.69 -29.17
C GLY A 19 11.02 11.13 -27.74
N TRP A 20 11.28 12.42 -27.51
CA TRP A 20 11.44 12.96 -26.16
C TRP A 20 10.10 13.14 -25.45
N MET A 21 9.07 13.58 -26.18
CA MET A 21 7.74 13.81 -25.63
C MET A 21 7.06 12.48 -25.30
N ASP A 22 7.10 11.49 -26.19
CA ASP A 22 6.56 10.15 -25.94
C ASP A 22 7.32 9.45 -24.81
N GLY A 23 8.66 9.41 -24.88
CA GLY A 23 9.45 8.71 -23.86
C GLY A 23 9.35 9.32 -22.47
N TRP A 24 9.20 10.65 -22.38
CA TRP A 24 9.01 11.34 -21.10
C TRP A 24 7.58 11.19 -20.59
N MET A 25 6.58 11.28 -21.48
CA MET A 25 5.18 11.17 -21.12
C MET A 25 4.84 9.74 -20.70
N ASP A 26 5.27 8.73 -21.44
CA ASP A 26 5.07 7.32 -21.09
C ASP A 26 5.82 6.95 -19.81
N GLY A 27 7.11 7.28 -19.74
CA GLY A 27 7.92 6.92 -18.57
C GLY A 27 7.48 7.61 -17.27
N TRP A 28 7.00 8.85 -17.35
CA TRP A 28 6.47 9.56 -16.19
C TRP A 28 5.07 9.10 -15.81
N MET A 29 4.21 8.87 -16.81
CA MET A 29 2.84 8.44 -16.59
C MET A 29 2.79 7.01 -16.04
N ASP A 30 3.55 6.07 -16.62
CA ASP A 30 3.65 4.70 -16.14
C ASP A 30 4.31 4.65 -14.75
N GLY A 31 5.47 5.29 -14.58
CA GLY A 31 6.18 5.26 -13.30
C GLY A 31 5.41 5.91 -12.14
N TRP A 32 4.66 6.98 -12.41
CA TRP A 32 3.83 7.63 -11.41
C TRP A 32 2.54 6.85 -11.14
N MET A 33 1.90 6.33 -12.18
CA MET A 33 0.65 5.58 -12.06
C MET A 33 0.87 4.23 -11.37
N ASP A 34 1.91 3.48 -11.74
CA ASP A 34 2.28 2.22 -11.09
C ASP A 34 2.74 2.46 -9.65
N GLY A 35 3.68 3.39 -9.44
CA GLY A 35 4.22 3.66 -8.11
C GLY A 35 3.16 4.19 -7.12
N TRP A 36 2.20 4.97 -7.60
CA TRP A 36 1.09 5.46 -6.78
C TRP A 36 0.01 4.41 -6.59
N MET A 37 -0.35 3.63 -7.62
CA MET A 37 -1.38 2.61 -7.51
C MET A 37 -0.91 1.43 -6.65
N ASP A 38 0.33 0.97 -6.80
CA ASP A 38 0.91 -0.11 -6.00
C ASP A 38 1.17 0.37 -4.57
N GLY A 39 1.84 1.52 -4.39
CA GLY A 39 2.14 2.04 -3.06
C GLY A 39 0.87 2.35 -2.24
N TRP A 40 -0.20 2.80 -2.89
CA TRP A 40 -1.47 3.06 -2.23
C TRP A 40 -2.27 1.79 -1.98
N LYS A 41 -2.36 0.86 -2.96
CA LYS A 41 -3.04 -0.43 -2.73
C LYS A 41 -2.35 -1.24 -1.66
N ASP A 42 -1.05 -1.46 -1.79
CA ASP A 42 -0.30 -2.35 -0.90
C ASP A 42 -0.21 -1.74 0.49
N GLY A 43 0.16 -0.46 0.59
CA GLY A 43 0.25 0.22 1.89
C GLY A 43 -1.08 0.35 2.61
N TRP A 44 -2.18 0.52 1.88
CA TRP A 44 -3.52 0.62 2.48
C TRP A 44 -4.13 -0.75 2.76
N MET A 45 -4.02 -1.73 1.86
CA MET A 45 -4.50 -3.09 2.11
C MET A 45 -3.72 -3.73 3.26
N ASP A 46 -2.39 -3.75 3.20
CA ASP A 46 -1.57 -4.41 4.22
C ASP A 46 -1.74 -3.69 5.56
N GLY A 47 -1.60 -2.36 5.59
CA GLY A 47 -1.72 -1.60 6.83
C GLY A 47 -3.10 -1.67 7.49
N TRP A 48 -4.18 -1.71 6.69
CA TRP A 48 -5.53 -1.84 7.22
C TRP A 48 -5.87 -3.27 7.60
N MET A 49 -5.48 -4.24 6.78
CA MET A 49 -5.77 -5.65 7.02
C MET A 49 -4.97 -6.17 8.21
N ASP A 50 -3.68 -5.89 8.30
CA ASP A 50 -2.83 -6.27 9.43
C ASP A 50 -3.27 -5.53 10.70
N GLY A 51 -3.41 -4.20 10.64
CA GLY A 51 -3.80 -3.42 11.82
C GLY A 51 -5.18 -3.77 12.38
N TRP A 52 -6.12 -4.16 11.51
CA TRP A 52 -7.46 -4.57 11.93
C TRP A 52 -7.50 -6.03 12.37
N MET A 53 -6.85 -6.97 11.66
CA MET A 53 -6.77 -8.37 12.08
C MET A 53 -6.02 -8.49 13.40
N ASP A 54 -4.82 -7.91 13.50
CA ASP A 54 -3.98 -8.04 14.69
C ASP A 54 -4.64 -7.34 15.87
N GLY A 55 -5.08 -6.08 15.70
CA GLY A 55 -5.71 -5.34 16.79
C GLY A 55 -7.04 -5.93 17.28
N TRP A 56 -7.82 -6.57 16.40
CA TRP A 56 -9.05 -7.25 16.79
C TRP A 56 -8.78 -8.63 17.39
N MET A 57 -7.84 -9.39 16.81
CA MET A 57 -7.49 -10.73 17.26
C MET A 57 -6.78 -10.70 18.62
N GLU A 58 -5.82 -9.80 18.82
CA GLU A 58 -5.15 -9.60 20.12
C GLU A 58 -6.18 -9.21 21.18
N ARG A 59 -6.97 -8.16 20.93
CA ARG A 59 -7.93 -7.66 21.93
C ARG A 59 -9.03 -8.66 22.26
N TRP A 60 -9.43 -9.49 21.30
CA TRP A 60 -10.42 -10.55 21.54
C TRP A 60 -9.80 -11.75 22.26
N MET A 61 -8.61 -12.20 21.84
CA MET A 61 -7.90 -13.29 22.54
C MET A 61 -7.55 -12.89 23.96
N ASP A 62 -6.88 -11.77 24.16
CA ASP A 62 -6.43 -11.31 25.48
C ASP A 62 -7.64 -11.02 26.37
N GLY A 63 -8.62 -10.26 25.89
CA GLY A 63 -9.80 -9.91 26.69
C GLY A 63 -10.67 -11.12 27.07
N TRP A 64 -10.78 -12.12 26.19
CA TRP A 64 -11.54 -13.33 26.47
C TRP A 64 -10.75 -14.31 27.36
N MET A 65 -9.46 -14.47 27.09
CA MET A 65 -8.59 -15.39 27.80
C MET A 65 -8.32 -14.88 29.22
N ASP A 66 -8.00 -13.60 29.39
CA ASP A 66 -7.82 -12.96 30.70
C ASP A 66 -9.15 -12.95 31.47
N GLY A 67 -10.25 -12.51 30.84
CA GLY A 67 -11.55 -12.45 31.50
C GLY A 67 -12.09 -13.82 31.94
N TRP A 68 -11.82 -14.88 31.15
CA TRP A 68 -12.20 -16.24 31.51
C TRP A 68 -11.27 -16.82 32.59
N MET A 69 -9.97 -16.59 32.48
CA MET A 69 -8.98 -17.10 33.41
C MET A 69 -9.10 -16.42 34.78
N ASP A 70 -9.21 -15.10 34.81
CA ASP A 70 -9.43 -14.30 36.02
C ASP A 70 -10.78 -14.64 36.66
N GLY A 71 -11.87 -14.63 35.88
CA GLY A 71 -13.20 -14.91 36.41
C GLY A 71 -13.38 -16.34 36.92
N TRP A 72 -12.73 -17.33 36.29
CA TRP A 72 -12.73 -18.70 36.77
C TRP A 72 -11.85 -18.89 37.99
N MET A 73 -10.66 -18.27 38.01
CA MET A 73 -9.71 -18.38 39.10
C MET A 73 -10.20 -17.66 40.35
N ASP A 74 -10.75 -16.45 40.23
CA ASP A 74 -11.36 -15.68 41.31
C ASP A 74 -12.61 -16.40 41.87
N GLY A 75 -13.53 -16.82 40.99
CA GLY A 75 -14.74 -17.52 41.41
C GLY A 75 -14.47 -18.88 42.08
N TRP A 76 -13.40 -19.57 41.68
CA TRP A 76 -12.98 -20.83 42.30
C TRP A 76 -12.26 -20.58 43.63
N MET A 77 -11.41 -19.54 43.74
CA MET A 77 -10.75 -19.18 44.99
C MET A 77 -11.73 -18.70 46.05
N ASP A 78 -12.66 -17.82 45.69
CA ASP A 78 -13.67 -17.27 46.60
C ASP A 78 -14.60 -18.38 47.11
N GLY A 79 -15.06 -19.26 46.22
CA GLY A 79 -15.91 -20.40 46.59
C GLY A 79 -15.23 -21.47 47.46
N TRP A 80 -13.88 -21.53 47.46
CA TRP A 80 -13.11 -22.48 48.26
C TRP A 80 -12.65 -21.89 49.60
N MET A 81 -12.50 -20.56 49.70
CA MET A 81 -12.21 -19.87 50.96
C MET A 81 -13.45 -19.59 51.81
N ASP A 82 -14.62 -19.40 51.19
CA ASP A 82 -15.89 -19.14 51.89
C ASP A 82 -16.69 -20.41 52.25
N GLY A 83 -16.17 -21.60 51.95
CA GLY A 83 -16.76 -22.92 52.29
C GLY A 83 -16.06 -23.63 53.44
#